data_AF-A0A257S534-F1
#
_entry.id   AF-A0A257S534-F1
#
_cell.length_a   1.000
_cell.length_b   1.000
_cell.length_c   1.000
_cell.angle_alpha   90.00
_cell.angle_beta   90.00
_cell.angle_gamma   90.00
#
_symmetry.space_group_name_H-M   'P 1'
#
loop_
_entity.id
_entity.type
_entity.pdbx_description
1 polymer ?
#
loop_
_entity_poly.entity_id
_entity_poly.type
_entity_poly.pdbx_seq_one_letter_code
_entity_poly.pdbx_strand_id
1 'polypeptide(L)' 'MLDAALRHAKERGANALYLEVRESNSAARHLYGARGFKEVGRRRGYYQRPVEDALILRRLVGPGLK' A
#
# COMPACT_ATOMS: atom_id res chain seq x y z
N MET A 1 -0.28 -9.09 11.00
CA MET A 1 -1.05 -7.82 11.06
C MET A 1 -1.64 -7.41 9.71
N LEU A 2 -0.86 -7.36 8.62
CA LEU A 2 -1.38 -6.98 7.28
C LEU A 2 -2.61 -7.78 6.83
N ASP A 3 -2.59 -9.11 6.95
CA ASP A 3 -3.72 -9.95 6.52
C ASP A 3 -5.02 -9.68 7.30
N ALA A 4 -4.90 -9.28 8.58
CA ALA A 4 -6.07 -8.87 9.36
C ALA A 4 -6.67 -7.56 8.83
N ALA A 5 -5.84 -6.58 8.47
CA ALA A 5 -6.30 -5.34 7.86
C ALA A 5 -6.97 -5.59 6.49
N LEU A 6 -6.41 -6.49 5.68
CA LEU A 6 -6.99 -6.88 4.39
C LEU A 6 -8.37 -7.53 4.56
N ARG A 7 -8.52 -8.44 5.54
CA ARG A 7 -9.82 -9.05 5.87
C ARG A 7 -10.82 -8.00 6.35
N HIS A 8 -10.41 -7.15 7.29
CA HIS A 8 -11.29 -6.12 7.84
C HIS A 8 -11.78 -5.14 6.76
N ALA A 9 -10.90 -4.73 5.85
CA ALA A 9 -11.29 -3.87 4.74
C ALA A 9 -12.31 -4.54 3.81
N LYS A 10 -12.14 -5.84 3.53
CA LYS A 10 -13.10 -6.61 2.74
C LYS A 10 -14.45 -6.76 3.45
N GLU A 11 -14.44 -7.08 4.75
CA GLU A 11 -15.65 -7.19 5.59
C GLU A 11 -16.43 -5.86 5.64
N ARG A 12 -15.73 -4.74 5.57
CA ARG A 12 -16.33 -3.40 5.52
C ARG A 12 -16.73 -2.93 4.11
N GLY A 13 -16.60 -3.78 3.10
CA GLY A 13 -16.96 -3.43 1.72
C GLY A 13 -16.07 -2.36 1.09
N ALA A 14 -14.82 -2.22 1.55
CA ALA A 14 -13.87 -1.32 0.91
C ALA A 14 -13.55 -1.81 -0.51
N ASN A 15 -13.32 -0.89 -1.44
CA ASN A 15 -12.91 -1.23 -2.81
C ASN A 15 -11.39 -1.44 -2.91
N ALA A 16 -10.62 -0.65 -2.16
CA ALA A 16 -9.17 -0.68 -2.19
C ALA A 16 -8.57 -0.31 -0.83
N LEU A 17 -7.34 -0.78 -0.59
CA LEU A 17 -6.47 -0.32 0.48
C LEU A 17 -5.27 0.40 -0.11
N TYR A 18 -4.87 1.47 0.55
CA TYR A 18 -3.69 2.26 0.22
C TYR A 18 -2.71 2.23 1.38
N LEU A 19 -1.42 2.32 1.05
CA LEU A 19 -0.36 2.56 2.02
C LEU A 19 0.75 3.38 1.38
N GLU A 20 1.57 3.96 2.24
CA GLU A 20 2.76 4.69 1.86
C GLU A 20 3.98 3.93 2.41
N VAL A 21 5.00 3.79 1.59
CA VAL A 21 6.25 3.14 1.98
C VAL A 21 7.43 3.95 1.48
N ARG A 22 8.49 4.05 2.30
CA ARG A 22 9.78 4.61 1.89
C ARG A 22 10.27 3.92 0.61
N GLU A 23 10.70 4.70 -0.36
CA GLU A 23 11.22 4.16 -1.62
C GLU A 23 12.39 3.19 -1.40
N SER A 24 13.29 3.51 -0.48
CA SER A 24 14.45 2.69 -0.13
C SER A 24 14.11 1.39 0.60
N ASN A 25 12.90 1.26 1.15
CA ASN A 25 12.52 0.08 1.94
C ASN A 25 12.11 -1.10 1.04
N SER A 26 13.11 -1.71 0.40
CA SER A 26 12.97 -2.84 -0.53
C SER A 26 12.25 -4.05 0.10
N ALA A 27 12.54 -4.35 1.37
CA ALA A 27 11.90 -5.45 2.10
C ALA A 27 10.38 -5.24 2.24
N ALA A 28 9.95 -4.05 2.67
CA ALA A 28 8.52 -3.73 2.77
C ALA A 28 7.86 -3.68 1.38
N ARG A 29 8.53 -3.10 0.38
CA ARG A 29 8.04 -3.09 -1.01
C ARG A 29 7.82 -4.51 -1.55
N HIS A 30 8.75 -5.43 -1.30
CA HIS A 30 8.61 -6.83 -1.69
C HIS A 30 7.46 -7.51 -0.95
N LEU A 31 7.35 -7.32 0.37
CA LEU A 31 6.25 -7.86 1.19
C LEU A 31 4.89 -7.40 0.67
N TYR A 32 4.71 -6.11 0.42
CA TYR A 32 3.45 -5.56 -0.08
C TYR A 32 3.15 -6.02 -1.51
N GLY A 33 4.17 -6.05 -2.38
CA GLY A 33 4.06 -6.58 -3.74
C GLY A 33 3.60 -8.04 -3.75
N ALA A 34 4.18 -8.89 -2.91
CA ALA A 34 3.78 -10.30 -2.76
C ALA A 34 2.33 -10.46 -2.28
N ARG A 35 1.76 -9.45 -1.60
CA ARG A 35 0.35 -9.42 -1.19
C ARG A 35 -0.56 -8.69 -2.18
N GLY A 36 -0.08 -8.37 -3.37
CA GLY A 36 -0.88 -7.82 -4.47
C GLY A 36 -1.07 -6.30 -4.43
N PHE A 37 -0.27 -5.59 -3.63
CA PHE A 37 -0.17 -4.14 -3.76
C PHE A 37 0.62 -3.77 -5.02
N LYS A 38 0.20 -2.71 -5.70
CA LYS A 38 0.87 -2.12 -6.87
C LYS A 38 1.13 -0.65 -6.62
N GLU A 39 2.24 -0.13 -7.12
CA GLU A 39 2.52 1.30 -7.09
C GLU A 39 1.49 2.05 -7.95
N VAL A 40 0.94 3.13 -7.40
CA VAL A 40 -0.04 3.99 -8.09
C VAL A 40 0.34 5.46 -8.05
N GLY A 41 1.45 5.80 -7.39
CA GLY A 41 1.92 7.17 -7.30
C GLY A 41 3.08 7.32 -6.33
N ARG A 42 3.51 8.57 -6.18
CA ARG A 42 4.67 8.94 -5.39
C ARG A 42 4.45 10.29 -4.74
N ARG A 43 4.82 10.42 -3.46
CA ARG A 43 4.87 11.69 -2.73
C ARG A 43 6.32 12.08 -2.51
N ARG A 44 6.74 13.17 -3.15
CA ARG A 44 8.12 13.67 -3.05
C ARG A 44 8.40 14.22 -1.66
N GLY A 45 9.54 13.85 -1.06
CA GLY A 45 9.98 14.35 0.25
C GLY A 45 8.98 14.15 1.39
N TYR A 46 8.19 13.06 1.34
CA TYR A 46 7.13 12.80 2.32
C TYR A 46 7.68 12.48 3.71
N TYR A 47 8.70 11.62 3.77
CA TYR A 47 9.42 11.37 5.01
C TYR A 47 10.47 12.45 5.19
N GLN A 48 10.66 12.93 6.43
CA GLN A 48 11.56 14.05 6.72
C GLN A 48 12.84 13.67 7.48
N ARG A 49 12.96 12.41 7.92
CA ARG A 49 14.07 11.92 8.76
C ARG A 49 14.46 10.49 8.37
N PRO A 50 15.42 10.29 7.44
CA PRO A 50 15.93 11.26 6.46
C PRO A 50 14.84 11.69 5.47
N VAL A 51 15.08 12.79 4.74
CA VAL A 51 14.20 13.25 3.66
C VAL A 51 14.14 12.19 2.58
N GLU A 52 12.94 11.71 2.27
CA GLU A 52 12.76 10.62 1.32
C GLU A 52 11.35 10.61 0.73
N ASP A 53 11.27 10.17 -0.53
CA ASP A 53 10.01 9.93 -1.21
C ASP A 53 9.25 8.75 -0.59
N ALA A 54 7.92 8.83 -0.66
CA ALA A 54 7.04 7.71 -0.39
C ALA A 54 6.42 7.20 -1.68
N LEU A 55 6.46 5.89 -1.88
CA LEU A 55 5.65 5.21 -2.88
C LEU A 55 4.25 5.00 -2.31
N ILE A 56 3.23 5.41 -3.06
CA ILE A 56 1.84 5.10 -2.75
C ILE A 56 1.53 3.76 -3.40
N LEU A 57 1.23 2.74 -2.59
CA LEU A 57 0.84 1.43 -3.07
C LEU A 57 -0.66 1.20 -2.85
N ARG A 58 -1.30 0.51 -3.78
CA ARG A 58 -2.73 0.17 -3.75
C ARG A 58 -2.95 -1.31 -3.96
N ARG A 59 -3.89 -1.89 -3.21
CA ARG A 59 -4.46 -3.23 -3.46
C ARG A 59 -5.98 -3.15 -3.55
N LEU A 60 -6.58 -3.79 -4.55
CA LEU A 60 -8.03 -3.95 -4.63
C LEU A 60 -8.48 -5.04 -3.63
N VAL A 61 -9.55 -4.80 -2.89
CA VAL A 61 -10.08 -5.72 -1.86
C VAL A 61 -11.57 -6.01 -2.00
N GLY A 62 -12.33 -5.14 -2.66
CA GLY A 62 -13.72 -5.38 -3.06
C GLY A 62 -13.82 -6.00 -4.45
N PRO A 63 -15.02 -6.46 -4.87
CA PRO A 63 -15.25 -6.81 -6.27
C PRO A 63 -14.98 -5.53 -7.06
N GLY A 64 -13.91 -5.52 -7.85
CA GLY A 64 -13.55 -4.34 -8.66
C GLY A 64 -14.80 -3.88 -9.41
N LEU A 65 -15.05 -2.56 -9.44
CA LEU A 65 -16.07 -2.00 -10.32
C LEU A 65 -15.86 -2.62 -11.70
N LYS A 66 -16.83 -3.41 -12.14
CA LYS A 66 -16.90 -3.89 -13.52
C LYS A 66 -17.27 -2.72 -14.41
#